data_AF-A0A378SMY2-F1
#
_entry.id   AF-A0A378SMY2-F1
#
_cell.length_a   1.000
_cell.length_b   1.000
_cell.length_c   1.000
_cell.angle_alpha   90.00
_cell.angle_beta   90.00
_cell.angle_gamma   90.00
#
_symmetry.space_group_name_H-M   'P 1'
#
loop_
_entity.id
_entity.type
_entity.pdbx_description
1 polymer ?
#
loop_
_entity_poly.entity_id
_entity_poly.type
_entity_poly.pdbx_seq_one_letter_code
_entity_poly.pdbx_strand_id
1 'polypeptide(L)'
;MITGPTFRPLNPAVASLVPDTLFEAAELARFAQPAHKSGEEPTALLERLTTHRGTLFPDHTYLDTIGTCRICERPAGEFRASLCAQTLAYCHRCLAVAVEGLPNMAGTPTRATARAELAVRALADDEFGGAAFVESQLSAIHADPQHPMSPTDIDRCLLLRIAITRGQLPWTHILISTGLADEGVRLSRGTVLKAADGHLCLSLQEKAVDDFFDRHCIGHTREPRYPFDPELNPNTRRRADWILEDGTFVEMWGMPKDPAYAEKMREKIELAERHRLSLIGLTAADIGRLNEIFAPWTAK
;
A
#
# COMPACT_ATOMS: atom_id res chain seq x y z
N MET A 1 44.85 5.47 -11.91
CA MET A 1 43.71 4.54 -11.81
C MET A 1 42.72 5.14 -10.83
N ILE A 2 41.62 5.71 -11.33
CA ILE A 2 40.53 6.16 -10.46
C ILE A 2 39.81 4.87 -10.07
N THR A 3 39.98 4.43 -8.82
CA THR A 3 39.15 3.36 -8.26
C THR A 3 37.70 3.81 -8.40
N GLY A 4 36.89 3.05 -9.14
CA GLY A 4 35.46 3.29 -9.24
C GLY A 4 34.84 3.41 -7.84
N PRO A 5 33.67 4.08 -7.71
CA PRO A 5 33.02 4.22 -6.41
C PRO A 5 32.91 2.86 -5.72
N THR A 6 33.48 2.74 -4.51
CA THR A 6 33.31 1.55 -3.69
C THR A 6 31.87 1.50 -3.21
N PHE A 7 31.18 0.43 -3.60
CA PHE A 7 29.77 0.22 -3.29
C PHE A 7 29.65 -0.65 -2.03
N ARG A 8 28.76 -0.27 -1.11
CA ARG A 8 28.39 -1.14 0.03
C ARG A 8 27.21 -2.04 -0.39
N PRO A 9 27.37 -3.37 -0.39
CA PRO A 9 26.28 -4.27 -0.76
C PRO A 9 25.11 -4.19 0.23
N LEU A 10 23.97 -4.77 -0.14
CA LEU A 10 22.92 -5.10 0.83
C LEU A 10 23.52 -5.94 1.97
N ASN A 11 22.90 -5.87 3.14
CA ASN A 11 23.18 -6.81 4.22
C ASN A 11 23.03 -8.24 3.65
N PRO A 12 24.09 -9.09 3.70
CA PRO A 12 24.04 -10.43 3.14
C PRO A 12 22.88 -11.29 3.69
N ALA A 13 22.52 -11.10 4.96
CA ALA A 13 21.39 -11.78 5.58
C ALA A 13 20.07 -11.41 4.90
N VAL A 14 19.91 -10.15 4.50
CA VAL A 14 18.70 -9.63 3.84
C VAL A 14 18.68 -9.97 2.35
N ALA A 15 19.83 -9.98 1.67
CA ALA A 15 19.92 -10.37 0.26
C ALA A 15 19.40 -11.80 0.00
N SER A 16 19.57 -12.72 0.97
CA SER A 16 19.08 -14.09 0.88
C SER A 16 17.57 -14.24 1.02
N LEU A 17 16.86 -13.18 1.42
CA LEU A 17 15.40 -13.21 1.63
C LEU A 17 14.61 -13.12 0.35
N VAL A 18 15.25 -12.88 -0.80
CA VAL A 18 14.61 -12.81 -2.12
C VAL A 18 15.43 -13.62 -3.11
N PRO A 19 14.83 -14.08 -4.24
CA PRO A 19 15.60 -14.75 -5.28
C PRO A 19 16.77 -13.88 -5.76
N ASP A 20 17.92 -14.50 -6.00
CA ASP A 20 19.12 -13.85 -6.52
C ASP A 20 18.91 -13.19 -7.90
N THR A 21 17.90 -13.66 -8.64
CA THR A 21 17.45 -13.07 -9.91
C THR A 21 16.62 -11.79 -9.74
N LEU A 22 16.20 -11.43 -8.53
CA LEU A 22 15.32 -10.27 -8.30
C LEU A 22 16.04 -8.95 -8.57
N PHE A 23 17.34 -8.87 -8.23
CA PHE A 23 18.15 -7.66 -8.41
C PHE A 23 19.42 -7.97 -9.19
N GLU A 24 19.79 -7.04 -10.08
CA GLU A 24 21.13 -7.06 -10.66
C GLU A 24 22.15 -6.37 -9.76
N ALA A 25 23.42 -6.79 -9.84
CA ALA A 25 24.50 -6.16 -9.09
C ALA A 25 24.59 -4.63 -9.34
N ALA A 26 24.31 -4.18 -10.56
CA ALA A 26 24.28 -2.76 -10.92
C ALA A 26 23.08 -2.00 -10.31
N GLU A 27 21.97 -2.68 -10.04
CA GLU A 27 20.80 -2.11 -9.37
C GLU A 27 21.04 -2.04 -7.86
N LEU A 28 21.67 -3.09 -7.30
CA LEU A 28 22.15 -3.11 -5.93
C LEU A 28 23.18 -2.00 -5.65
N ALA A 29 23.97 -1.63 -6.66
CA ALA A 29 24.93 -0.53 -6.58
C ALA A 29 24.28 0.84 -6.33
N ARG A 30 22.96 1.00 -6.54
CA ARG A 30 22.24 2.24 -6.17
C ARG A 30 21.87 2.31 -4.70
N PHE A 31 21.80 1.21 -3.98
CA PHE A 31 21.62 1.25 -2.52
C PHE A 31 22.89 1.74 -1.82
N ALA A 32 24.04 1.44 -2.42
CA ALA A 32 25.31 2.01 -2.05
C ALA A 32 25.38 3.51 -2.41
N GLN A 33 25.74 4.39 -1.48
CA GLN A 33 26.30 5.68 -1.88
C GLN A 33 27.76 5.47 -2.30
N PRO A 34 28.32 6.36 -3.12
CA PRO A 34 29.76 6.39 -3.34
C PRO A 34 30.48 6.62 -2.01
N ALA A 35 31.48 5.80 -1.68
CA ALA A 35 32.22 5.91 -0.41
C ALA A 35 32.93 7.26 -0.17
N HIS A 36 33.04 8.12 -1.20
CA HIS A 36 33.67 9.44 -1.10
C HIS A 36 32.71 10.57 -0.66
N LYS A 37 31.39 10.32 -0.61
CA LYS A 37 30.52 11.19 0.18
C LYS A 37 30.75 10.78 1.62
N SER A 38 31.58 11.53 2.36
CA SER A 38 31.59 11.45 3.83
C SER A 38 30.16 11.69 4.25
N GLY A 39 29.45 10.61 4.56
CA GLY A 39 28.12 10.73 5.10
C GLY A 39 28.26 11.57 6.35
N GLU A 40 27.84 12.83 6.28
CA GLU A 40 26.90 13.29 7.30
C GLU A 40 25.66 12.39 7.11
N GLU A 41 25.83 11.16 7.58
CA GLU A 41 24.82 10.17 7.89
C GLU A 41 23.72 10.90 8.65
N PRO A 42 22.47 10.52 8.41
CA PRO A 42 21.34 11.40 8.64
C PRO A 42 21.40 11.94 10.06
N THR A 43 21.36 13.28 10.19
CA THR A 43 21.21 13.89 11.51
C THR A 43 20.00 13.26 12.18
N ALA A 44 19.97 13.16 13.51
CA ALA A 44 18.77 12.76 14.23
C ALA A 44 17.52 13.54 13.74
N LEU A 45 17.73 14.76 13.23
CA LEU A 45 16.74 15.56 12.53
C LEU A 45 16.25 14.95 11.20
N LEU A 46 17.13 14.50 10.30
CA LEU A 46 16.72 13.84 9.05
C LEU A 46 15.95 12.54 9.33
N GLU A 47 16.41 11.73 10.28
CA GLU A 47 15.67 10.52 10.67
C GLU A 47 14.33 10.87 11.31
N ARG A 48 14.24 11.92 12.13
CA ARG A 48 12.98 12.39 12.71
C ARG A 48 11.99 12.92 11.67
N LEU A 49 12.48 13.52 10.59
CA LEU A 49 11.66 14.14 9.53
C LEU A 49 11.41 13.22 8.33
N THR A 50 11.83 11.96 8.39
CA THR A 50 11.63 11.01 7.27
C THR A 50 10.15 10.67 7.11
N THR A 51 9.50 11.30 6.14
CA THR A 51 8.07 11.08 5.82
C THR A 51 7.79 9.67 5.31
N HIS A 52 8.74 9.05 4.58
CA HIS A 52 8.61 7.68 4.07
C HIS A 52 8.41 6.64 5.18
N ARG A 53 8.91 6.90 6.41
CA ARG A 53 8.64 6.02 7.55
C ARG A 53 7.17 6.05 7.92
N GLY A 54 6.54 7.23 7.95
CA GLY A 54 5.10 7.38 8.15
C GLY A 54 4.28 6.74 7.03
N THR A 55 4.75 6.83 5.78
CA THR A 55 4.07 6.19 4.64
C THR A 55 4.08 4.66 4.77
N LEU A 56 5.23 4.05 5.03
CA LEU A 56 5.36 2.59 5.12
C LEU A 56 4.82 2.02 6.45
N PHE A 57 4.94 2.79 7.53
CA PHE A 57 4.57 2.43 8.89
C PHE A 57 3.72 3.54 9.53
N PRO A 58 2.42 3.64 9.22
CA PRO A 58 1.56 4.73 9.71
C PRO A 58 1.56 4.90 11.23
N ASP A 59 1.61 3.80 11.99
CA ASP A 59 1.57 3.80 13.46
C ASP A 59 2.96 3.78 14.12
N HIS A 60 4.00 4.25 13.42
CA HIS A 60 5.35 4.18 13.96
C HIS A 60 5.58 5.18 15.10
N THR A 61 6.40 4.78 16.06
CA THR A 61 6.94 5.66 17.11
C THR A 61 8.46 5.67 17.03
N TYR A 62 9.04 6.83 16.73
CA TYR A 62 10.48 7.04 16.76
C TYR A 62 11.02 7.02 18.20
N LEU A 63 12.16 6.36 18.43
CA LEU A 63 12.71 6.15 19.78
C LEU A 63 13.82 7.13 20.16
N ASP A 64 14.13 8.11 19.31
CA ASP A 64 15.25 9.06 19.49
C ASP A 64 16.63 8.39 19.66
N THR A 65 16.75 7.12 19.25
CA THR A 65 18.00 6.34 19.24
C THR A 65 18.40 5.99 17.81
N ILE A 66 19.71 5.81 17.58
CA ILE A 66 20.28 5.40 16.30
C ILE A 66 20.73 3.94 16.40
N GLY A 67 20.20 3.13 15.49
CA GLY A 67 20.58 1.74 15.29
C GLY A 67 21.20 1.54 13.91
N THR A 68 21.13 0.31 13.42
CA THR A 68 21.67 -0.07 12.11
C THR A 68 20.54 -0.46 11.17
N CYS A 69 20.49 0.18 10.00
CA CYS A 69 19.56 -0.11 8.92
C CYS A 69 19.66 -1.59 8.55
N ARG A 70 18.55 -2.30 8.66
CA ARG A 70 18.53 -3.75 8.43
C ARG A 70 18.87 -4.13 6.98
N ILE A 71 18.54 -3.26 6.02
CA ILE A 71 18.74 -3.50 4.58
C ILE A 71 20.19 -3.22 4.12
N CYS A 72 20.81 -2.13 4.58
CA CYS A 72 22.10 -1.65 4.06
C CYS A 72 23.17 -1.33 5.11
N GLU A 73 22.91 -1.65 6.38
CA GLU A 73 23.83 -1.52 7.51
C GLU A 73 24.29 -0.08 7.83
N ARG A 74 23.59 0.93 7.32
CA ARG A 74 23.84 2.34 7.65
C ARG A 74 23.20 2.74 8.97
N PRO A 75 23.75 3.70 9.71
CA PRO A 75 23.02 4.41 10.75
C PRO A 75 21.57 4.75 10.34
N ALA A 76 20.62 4.43 11.21
CA ALA A 76 19.21 4.68 10.99
C ALA A 76 18.48 4.90 12.31
N GLY A 77 17.44 5.71 12.28
CA GLY A 77 16.60 5.94 13.44
C GLY A 77 15.86 4.67 13.85
N GLU A 78 15.93 4.31 15.13
CA GLU A 78 15.16 3.20 15.67
C GLU A 78 13.71 3.62 15.90
N PHE A 79 12.77 2.72 15.61
CA PHE A 79 11.36 2.94 15.80
C PHE A 79 10.63 1.64 16.17
N ARG A 80 9.45 1.79 16.75
CA ARG A 80 8.46 0.71 16.91
C ARG A 80 7.32 0.93 15.94
N ALA A 81 6.68 -0.14 15.49
CA ALA A 81 5.45 -0.10 14.71
C ALA A 81 4.53 -1.22 15.20
N SER A 82 3.21 -0.99 15.18
CA SER A 82 2.19 -1.96 15.62
C SER A 82 2.35 -3.33 14.95
N LEU A 83 2.74 -3.35 13.67
CA LEU A 83 2.96 -4.56 12.88
C LEU A 83 4.18 -5.41 13.28
N CYS A 84 5.03 -4.98 14.23
CA CYS A 84 6.23 -5.69 14.65
C CYS A 84 6.51 -5.52 16.15
N ALA A 85 6.62 -6.65 16.86
CA ALA A 85 6.93 -6.63 18.29
C ALA A 85 8.38 -6.17 18.60
N GLN A 86 9.28 -6.24 17.63
CA GLN A 86 10.69 -5.86 17.77
C GLN A 86 10.96 -4.44 17.28
N THR A 87 11.97 -3.79 17.85
CA THR A 87 12.47 -2.51 17.35
C THR A 87 13.03 -2.67 15.94
N LEU A 88 12.69 -1.74 15.06
CA LEU A 88 13.13 -1.69 13.67
C LEU A 88 14.04 -0.48 13.45
N ALA A 89 14.92 -0.60 12.46
CA ALA A 89 15.76 0.51 11.99
C ALA A 89 15.94 0.39 10.47
N TYR A 90 15.51 1.41 9.74
CA TYR A 90 15.70 1.53 8.30
C TYR A 90 16.09 2.97 7.98
N CYS A 91 17.16 3.17 7.21
CA CYS A 91 17.58 4.51 6.86
C CYS A 91 16.58 5.13 5.87
N HIS A 92 16.45 6.46 5.90
CA HIS A 92 15.55 7.21 5.02
C HIS A 92 15.67 6.82 3.54
N ARG A 93 16.87 6.46 3.07
CA ARG A 93 17.10 6.05 1.67
C ARG A 93 16.46 4.72 1.33
N CYS A 94 16.60 3.70 2.19
CA CYS A 94 15.98 2.41 1.93
C CYS A 94 14.45 2.52 1.97
N LEU A 95 13.92 3.34 2.89
CA LEU A 95 12.50 3.65 2.96
C LEU A 95 12.01 4.39 1.70
N ALA A 96 12.73 5.42 1.25
CA ALA A 96 12.40 6.16 0.03
C ALA A 96 12.32 5.24 -1.19
N VAL A 97 13.34 4.40 -1.38
CA VAL A 97 13.38 3.46 -2.51
C VAL A 97 12.30 2.39 -2.40
N ALA A 98 11.91 1.96 -1.19
CA ALA A 98 10.79 1.04 -1.01
C ALA A 98 9.44 1.68 -1.33
N VAL A 99 9.24 2.96 -1.00
CA VAL A 99 8.04 3.71 -1.38
C VAL A 99 7.97 3.92 -2.91
N GLU A 100 9.06 4.43 -3.48
CA GLU A 100 9.12 4.85 -4.90
C GLU A 100 9.31 3.68 -5.87
N GLY A 101 9.86 2.56 -5.40
CA GLY A 101 10.27 1.45 -6.24
C GLY A 101 11.52 1.75 -7.08
N LEU A 102 12.07 0.73 -7.73
CA LEU A 102 13.20 0.89 -8.64
C LEU A 102 12.73 1.55 -9.94
N PRO A 103 13.30 2.70 -10.34
CA PRO A 103 12.97 3.31 -11.63
C PRO A 103 13.45 2.40 -12.78
N ASN A 104 12.75 2.40 -13.90
CA ASN A 104 13.13 1.62 -15.08
C ASN A 104 14.43 2.18 -15.70
N MET A 105 15.55 1.52 -15.40
CA MET A 105 16.89 2.02 -15.74
C MET A 105 17.36 1.73 -17.15
N ALA A 106 16.81 0.70 -17.79
CA ALA A 106 17.35 0.14 -19.02
C ALA A 106 16.39 0.20 -20.21
N GLY A 107 15.19 0.79 -20.04
CA GLY A 107 14.19 0.85 -21.12
C GLY A 107 13.80 -0.54 -21.65
N THR A 108 13.92 -1.60 -20.84
CA THR A 108 13.49 -2.96 -21.18
C THR A 108 12.27 -3.35 -20.34
N PRO A 109 11.05 -2.98 -20.78
CA PRO A 109 9.80 -3.30 -20.10
C PRO A 109 9.70 -4.77 -19.68
N THR A 110 10.22 -5.70 -20.49
CA THR A 110 10.18 -7.14 -20.24
C THR A 110 10.81 -7.52 -18.89
N ARG A 111 11.96 -6.94 -18.56
CA ARG A 111 12.65 -7.26 -17.31
C ARG A 111 11.95 -6.64 -16.10
N ALA A 112 11.60 -5.36 -16.20
CA ALA A 112 10.86 -4.67 -15.16
C ALA A 112 9.54 -5.40 -14.86
N THR A 113 8.88 -5.92 -15.89
CA THR A 113 7.68 -6.74 -15.78
C THR A 113 7.97 -8.07 -15.08
N ALA A 114 8.93 -8.87 -15.54
CA ALA A 114 9.26 -10.15 -14.91
C ALA A 114 9.63 -10.03 -13.42
N ARG A 115 10.38 -8.97 -13.08
CA ARG A 115 10.72 -8.65 -11.69
C ARG A 115 9.49 -8.24 -10.88
N ALA A 116 8.63 -7.39 -11.45
CA ALA A 116 7.39 -7.00 -10.81
C ALA A 116 6.45 -8.19 -10.62
N GLU A 117 6.34 -9.12 -11.57
CA GLU A 117 5.54 -10.34 -11.44
C GLU A 117 6.00 -11.20 -10.25
N LEU A 118 7.32 -11.43 -10.14
CA LEU A 118 7.87 -12.17 -9.00
C LEU A 118 7.61 -11.47 -7.67
N ALA A 119 7.83 -10.15 -7.63
CA ALA A 119 7.61 -9.35 -6.43
C ALA A 119 6.13 -9.27 -6.03
N VAL A 120 5.23 -9.11 -7.00
CA VAL A 120 3.79 -8.99 -6.78
C VAL A 120 3.19 -10.31 -6.32
N ARG A 121 3.59 -11.44 -6.91
CA ARG A 121 3.16 -12.76 -6.43
C ARG A 121 3.59 -12.97 -4.97
N ALA A 122 4.87 -12.72 -4.68
CA ALA A 122 5.39 -12.88 -3.32
C ALA A 122 4.70 -11.95 -2.31
N LEU A 123 4.47 -10.68 -2.66
CA LEU A 123 3.74 -9.74 -1.80
C LEU A 123 2.27 -10.15 -1.60
N ALA A 124 1.63 -10.71 -2.62
CA ALA A 124 0.28 -11.24 -2.47
C ALA A 124 0.23 -12.32 -1.40
N ASP A 125 1.18 -13.26 -1.42
CA ASP A 125 1.29 -14.34 -0.44
C ASP A 125 1.66 -13.81 0.95
N ASP A 126 2.62 -12.88 1.02
CA ASP A 126 3.18 -12.40 2.28
C ASP A 126 2.25 -11.39 3.01
N GLU A 127 1.43 -10.60 2.29
CA GLU A 127 0.64 -9.49 2.87
C GLU A 127 -0.87 -9.51 2.57
N PHE A 128 -1.29 -10.17 1.49
CA PHE A 128 -2.66 -10.08 0.97
C PHE A 128 -3.37 -11.43 0.92
N GLY A 129 -2.89 -12.44 1.66
CA GLY A 129 -3.51 -13.76 1.74
C GLY A 129 -3.61 -14.48 0.40
N GLY A 130 -2.70 -14.17 -0.53
CA GLY A 130 -2.66 -14.69 -1.89
C GLY A 130 -3.60 -14.02 -2.88
N ALA A 131 -4.32 -12.96 -2.49
CA ALA A 131 -5.32 -12.28 -3.30
C ALA A 131 -4.75 -11.13 -4.15
N ALA A 132 -5.48 -10.75 -5.21
CA ALA A 132 -5.19 -9.55 -5.98
C ALA A 132 -5.37 -8.28 -5.14
N PHE A 133 -4.48 -7.31 -5.36
CA PHE A 133 -4.46 -6.02 -4.68
C PHE A 133 -4.18 -4.90 -5.68
N VAL A 134 -4.51 -3.64 -5.34
CA VAL A 134 -4.18 -2.48 -6.18
C VAL A 134 -2.78 -1.95 -5.86
N GLU A 135 -2.09 -1.40 -6.86
CA GLU A 135 -0.70 -0.93 -6.70
C GLU A 135 -0.53 0.06 -5.53
N SER A 136 -1.49 0.96 -5.32
CA SER A 136 -1.44 1.98 -4.26
C SER A 136 -1.41 1.40 -2.85
N GLN A 137 -1.87 0.16 -2.64
CA GLN A 137 -1.74 -0.54 -1.36
C GLN A 137 -0.26 -0.75 -0.98
N LEU A 138 0.66 -0.76 -1.94
CA LEU A 138 2.09 -0.92 -1.65
C LEU A 138 2.74 0.31 -0.99
N SER A 139 1.99 1.40 -0.81
CA SER A 139 2.42 2.58 -0.06
C SER A 139 2.71 2.27 1.42
N ALA A 140 1.97 1.33 2.01
CA ALA A 140 2.13 0.90 3.39
C ALA A 140 2.47 -0.60 3.44
N ILE A 141 3.08 -1.04 4.54
CA ILE A 141 3.19 -2.48 4.86
C ILE A 141 1.90 -2.91 5.54
N HIS A 142 1.33 -4.02 5.07
CA HIS A 142 0.13 -4.61 5.64
C HIS A 142 0.51 -5.82 6.47
N ALA A 143 0.02 -5.86 7.69
CA ALA A 143 0.11 -7.02 8.57
C ALA A 143 -1.25 -7.27 9.17
N ASP A 144 -1.52 -8.53 9.51
CA ASP A 144 -2.64 -8.87 10.37
C ASP A 144 -2.35 -8.34 11.78
N PRO A 145 -3.20 -7.46 12.36
CA PRO A 145 -3.02 -6.98 13.72
C PRO A 145 -2.93 -8.09 14.77
N GLN A 146 -3.54 -9.24 14.53
CA GLN A 146 -3.52 -10.41 15.42
C GLN A 146 -2.23 -11.25 15.24
N HIS A 147 -1.53 -11.10 14.12
CA HIS A 147 -0.32 -11.84 13.80
C HIS A 147 0.80 -10.88 13.34
N PRO A 148 1.49 -10.20 14.29
CA PRO A 148 2.59 -9.30 13.96
C PRO A 148 3.70 -9.99 13.16
N MET A 149 4.26 -9.26 12.21
CA MET A 149 5.34 -9.74 11.34
C MET A 149 6.67 -9.83 12.09
N SER A 150 7.52 -10.77 11.69
CA SER A 150 8.91 -10.75 12.12
C SER A 150 9.68 -9.63 11.39
N PRO A 151 10.77 -9.11 11.96
CA PRO A 151 11.62 -8.15 11.24
C PRO A 151 12.12 -8.67 9.89
N THR A 152 12.35 -9.98 9.78
CA THR A 152 12.79 -10.62 8.54
C THR A 152 11.71 -10.60 7.46
N ASP A 153 10.44 -10.79 7.83
CA ASP A 153 9.32 -10.69 6.88
C ASP A 153 9.17 -9.25 6.38
N ILE A 154 9.38 -8.26 7.26
CA ILE A 154 9.38 -6.83 6.90
C ILE A 154 10.56 -6.51 5.99
N ASP A 155 11.76 -7.00 6.29
CA ASP A 155 12.95 -6.84 5.44
C ASP A 155 12.65 -7.35 4.02
N ARG A 156 12.05 -8.53 3.92
CA ARG A 156 11.63 -9.14 2.65
C ARG A 156 10.58 -8.30 1.92
N CYS A 157 9.52 -7.87 2.61
CA CYS A 157 8.44 -7.05 2.05
C CYS A 157 8.96 -5.70 1.51
N LEU A 158 9.94 -5.10 2.17
CA LEU A 158 10.60 -3.89 1.68
C LEU A 158 11.42 -4.18 0.41
N LEU A 159 12.20 -5.27 0.37
CA LEU A 159 12.93 -5.66 -0.84
C LEU A 159 11.99 -5.90 -2.03
N LEU A 160 10.87 -6.61 -1.82
CA LEU A 160 9.91 -6.87 -2.89
C LEU A 160 9.29 -5.57 -3.42
N ARG A 161 8.97 -4.60 -2.53
CA ARG A 161 8.50 -3.27 -2.97
C ARG A 161 9.54 -2.53 -3.78
N ILE A 162 10.80 -2.56 -3.37
CA ILE A 162 11.89 -1.93 -4.09
C ILE A 162 12.00 -2.51 -5.51
N ALA A 163 11.76 -3.80 -5.69
CA ALA A 163 11.84 -4.46 -6.99
C ALA A 163 10.74 -4.01 -7.99
N ILE A 164 9.69 -3.31 -7.56
CA ILE A 164 8.58 -2.92 -8.43
C ILE A 164 8.82 -1.51 -8.98
N THR A 165 8.69 -1.33 -10.30
CA THR A 165 8.73 -0.01 -10.92
C THR A 165 7.35 0.66 -10.86
N ARG A 166 7.17 1.58 -9.92
CA ARG A 166 5.88 2.22 -9.62
C ARG A 166 5.32 3.02 -10.80
N GLY A 167 4.02 2.89 -11.06
CA GLY A 167 3.26 3.73 -11.98
C GLY A 167 3.68 3.67 -13.46
N GLN A 168 4.60 2.77 -13.82
CA GLN A 168 5.11 2.62 -15.19
C GLN A 168 4.69 1.31 -15.84
N LEU A 169 4.19 0.35 -15.06
CA LEU A 169 3.79 -0.96 -15.55
C LEU A 169 2.26 -1.09 -15.55
N PRO A 170 1.67 -1.77 -16.55
CA PRO A 170 0.25 -2.02 -16.58
C PRO A 170 -0.13 -3.04 -15.48
N TRP A 171 -0.55 -2.53 -14.31
CA TRP A 171 -0.81 -3.32 -13.11
C TRP A 171 -1.73 -4.52 -13.34
N THR A 172 -2.83 -4.32 -14.08
CA THR A 172 -3.77 -5.40 -14.41
C THR A 172 -3.11 -6.54 -15.20
N HIS A 173 -2.13 -6.23 -16.07
CA HIS A 173 -1.41 -7.28 -16.79
C HIS A 173 -0.51 -8.09 -15.86
N ILE A 174 0.14 -7.43 -14.88
CA ILE A 174 0.93 -8.12 -13.85
C ILE A 174 0.04 -9.05 -13.00
N LEU A 175 -1.14 -8.59 -12.60
CA LEU A 175 -2.07 -9.42 -11.83
C LEU A 175 -2.56 -10.64 -12.62
N ILE A 176 -2.79 -10.49 -13.94
CA ILE A 176 -3.17 -11.60 -14.81
C ILE A 176 -2.00 -12.59 -14.97
N SER A 177 -0.79 -12.11 -15.27
CA SER A 177 0.35 -13.00 -15.50
C SER A 177 0.82 -13.75 -14.25
N THR A 178 0.53 -13.20 -13.06
CA THR A 178 0.80 -13.84 -11.76
C THR A 178 -0.33 -14.76 -11.28
N GLY A 179 -1.42 -14.90 -12.05
CA GLY A 179 -2.59 -15.70 -11.70
C GLY A 179 -3.44 -15.11 -10.57
N LEU A 180 -3.16 -13.87 -10.14
CA LEU A 180 -3.91 -13.19 -9.07
C LEU A 180 -5.28 -12.70 -9.55
N ALA A 181 -5.43 -12.42 -10.84
CA ALA A 181 -6.69 -11.96 -11.42
C ALA A 181 -7.66 -13.09 -11.81
N ASP A 182 -7.24 -14.36 -11.72
CA ASP A 182 -8.03 -15.51 -12.19
C ASP A 182 -9.22 -15.84 -11.26
N GLU A 183 -9.20 -15.36 -10.02
CA GLU A 183 -10.33 -15.50 -9.07
C GLU A 183 -11.48 -14.50 -9.35
N GLY A 184 -11.25 -13.50 -10.20
CA GLY A 184 -12.27 -12.54 -10.60
C GLY A 184 -13.16 -13.11 -11.70
N VAL A 185 -14.42 -13.41 -11.41
CA VAL A 185 -15.38 -13.78 -12.46
C VAL A 185 -15.63 -12.54 -13.32
N ARG A 186 -15.05 -12.50 -14.52
CA ARG A 186 -15.41 -11.52 -15.56
C ARG A 186 -16.79 -11.86 -16.10
N LEU A 187 -17.82 -11.23 -15.55
CA LEU A 187 -19.16 -11.25 -16.13
C LEU A 187 -19.22 -10.24 -17.28
N SER A 188 -20.20 -10.38 -18.17
CA SER A 188 -20.47 -9.44 -19.28
C SER A 188 -20.76 -7.99 -18.82
N ARG A 189 -20.87 -7.76 -17.50
CA ARG A 189 -21.12 -6.48 -16.84
C ARG A 189 -19.99 -6.01 -15.90
N GLY A 190 -18.83 -6.67 -15.86
CA GLY A 190 -17.70 -6.26 -15.02
C GLY A 190 -16.99 -7.43 -14.34
N THR A 191 -15.92 -7.12 -13.59
CA THR A 191 -15.19 -8.11 -12.76
C THR A 191 -15.87 -8.18 -11.40
N VAL A 192 -16.31 -9.37 -10.97
CA VAL A 192 -16.75 -9.61 -9.60
C VAL A 192 -15.62 -10.31 -8.85
N LEU A 193 -15.19 -9.71 -7.74
CA LEU A 193 -14.12 -10.19 -6.87
C LEU A 193 -14.71 -10.50 -5.50
N LYS A 194 -14.16 -11.49 -4.79
CA LYS A 194 -14.56 -11.79 -3.41
C LYS A 194 -13.59 -11.12 -2.43
N ALA A 195 -14.13 -10.36 -1.47
CA ALA A 195 -13.36 -9.83 -0.35
C ALA A 195 -13.04 -10.92 0.68
N ALA A 196 -12.13 -10.63 1.62
CA ALA A 196 -11.68 -11.56 2.66
C ALA A 196 -12.82 -12.07 3.54
N ASP A 197 -13.78 -11.20 3.90
CA ASP A 197 -14.99 -11.53 4.66
C ASP A 197 -16.09 -12.22 3.82
N GLY A 198 -15.87 -12.32 2.51
CA GLY A 198 -16.73 -12.96 1.54
C GLY A 198 -17.70 -12.07 0.78
N HIS A 199 -17.66 -10.75 0.96
CA HIS A 199 -18.43 -9.81 0.15
C HIS A 199 -18.05 -9.85 -1.35
N LEU A 200 -19.00 -9.50 -2.22
CA LEU A 200 -18.79 -9.44 -3.67
C LEU A 200 -18.51 -8.00 -4.13
N CYS A 201 -17.26 -7.68 -4.46
CA CYS A 201 -16.80 -6.38 -4.95
C CYS A 201 -16.86 -6.29 -6.47
N LEU A 202 -17.21 -5.10 -6.99
CA LEU A 202 -17.29 -4.82 -8.42
C LEU A 202 -16.00 -4.18 -8.97
N SER A 203 -15.03 -3.90 -8.10
CA SER A 203 -13.73 -3.35 -8.44
C SER A 203 -12.64 -3.81 -7.46
N LEU A 204 -11.37 -3.71 -7.88
CA LEU A 204 -10.24 -3.97 -7.00
C LEU A 204 -10.12 -2.90 -5.90
N GLN A 205 -10.57 -1.66 -6.17
CA GLN A 205 -10.59 -0.60 -5.16
C GLN A 205 -11.62 -0.90 -4.07
N GLU A 206 -12.82 -1.35 -4.46
CA GLU A 206 -13.80 -1.82 -3.48
C GLU A 206 -13.25 -2.97 -2.66
N LYS A 207 -12.65 -3.98 -3.30
CA LYS A 207 -12.02 -5.10 -2.58
C LYS A 207 -10.95 -4.62 -1.60
N ALA A 208 -10.10 -3.68 -2.01
CA ALA A 208 -9.04 -3.15 -1.16
C ALA A 208 -9.59 -2.45 0.10
N VAL A 209 -10.70 -1.73 -0.01
CA VAL A 209 -11.38 -1.09 1.14
C VAL A 209 -12.07 -2.12 2.02
N ASP A 210 -12.76 -3.08 1.41
CA ASP A 210 -13.48 -4.15 2.11
C ASP A 210 -12.52 -5.06 2.91
N ASP A 211 -11.44 -5.53 2.27
CA ASP A 211 -10.37 -6.31 2.92
C ASP A 211 -9.69 -5.50 4.03
N PHE A 212 -9.57 -4.17 3.88
CA PHE A 212 -9.05 -3.31 4.94
C PHE A 212 -9.99 -3.29 6.15
N PHE A 213 -11.30 -3.16 5.94
CA PHE A 213 -12.25 -3.19 7.04
C PHE A 213 -12.23 -4.54 7.78
N ASP A 214 -12.24 -5.66 7.05
CA ASP A 214 -12.15 -7.01 7.62
C ASP A 214 -10.88 -7.17 8.46
N ARG A 215 -9.71 -6.87 7.88
CA ARG A 215 -8.40 -7.00 8.54
C ARG A 215 -8.31 -6.18 9.83
N HIS A 216 -8.89 -4.98 9.86
CA HIS A 216 -8.88 -4.11 11.02
C HIS A 216 -10.09 -4.31 11.94
N CYS A 217 -10.89 -5.36 11.72
CA CYS A 217 -12.10 -5.66 12.51
C CYS A 217 -13.08 -4.47 12.56
N ILE A 218 -13.16 -3.68 11.49
CA ILE A 218 -14.10 -2.57 11.35
C ILE A 218 -15.42 -3.15 10.84
N GLY A 219 -16.41 -3.23 11.73
CA GLY A 219 -17.75 -3.70 11.38
C GLY A 219 -18.38 -2.80 10.32
N HIS A 220 -18.81 -3.41 9.21
CA HIS A 220 -19.37 -2.70 8.07
C HIS A 220 -20.46 -3.52 7.37
N THR A 221 -21.35 -2.83 6.65
CA THR A 221 -22.38 -3.46 5.80
C THR A 221 -22.33 -2.84 4.42
N ARG A 222 -22.43 -3.70 3.40
CA ARG A 222 -22.41 -3.27 2.00
C ARG A 222 -23.74 -2.80 1.47
N GLU A 223 -23.65 -1.92 0.48
CA GLU A 223 -24.78 -1.43 -0.29
C GLU A 223 -25.97 -0.89 0.56
N PRO A 224 -25.75 -0.19 1.69
CA PRO A 224 -26.82 0.36 2.50
C PRO A 224 -27.63 1.38 1.70
N ARG A 225 -28.94 1.47 1.96
CA ARG A 225 -29.79 2.46 1.31
C ARG A 225 -29.61 3.82 1.96
N TYR A 226 -29.53 4.86 1.14
CA TYR A 226 -29.70 6.23 1.62
C TYR A 226 -31.16 6.47 2.07
N PRO A 227 -31.38 7.41 3.02
CA PRO A 227 -32.70 7.85 3.42
C PRO A 227 -33.54 8.38 2.25
N PHE A 228 -34.86 8.40 2.44
CA PHE A 228 -35.77 9.03 1.50
C PHE A 228 -35.50 10.54 1.41
N ASP A 229 -35.44 11.06 0.19
CA ASP A 229 -35.40 12.49 -0.08
C ASP A 229 -36.31 12.79 -1.28
N PRO A 230 -37.22 13.77 -1.21
CA PRO A 230 -38.20 14.01 -2.25
C PRO A 230 -37.60 14.41 -3.60
N GLU A 231 -36.39 14.98 -3.61
CA GLU A 231 -35.73 15.46 -4.82
C GLU A 231 -34.63 14.49 -5.26
N LEU A 232 -33.74 14.13 -4.33
CA LEU A 232 -32.51 13.41 -4.64
C LEU A 232 -32.67 11.88 -4.55
N ASN A 233 -33.57 11.36 -3.71
CA ASN A 233 -33.77 9.93 -3.52
C ASN A 233 -35.25 9.53 -3.26
N PRO A 234 -36.20 9.89 -4.14
CA PRO A 234 -37.63 9.77 -3.87
C PRO A 234 -38.13 8.32 -3.82
N ASN A 235 -37.33 7.37 -4.29
CA ASN A 235 -37.68 5.95 -4.32
C ASN A 235 -36.77 5.09 -3.42
N THR A 236 -35.90 5.71 -2.61
CA THR A 236 -34.97 5.03 -1.69
C THR A 236 -34.04 4.01 -2.36
N ARG A 237 -33.80 4.14 -3.67
CA ARG A 237 -32.96 3.20 -4.43
C ARG A 237 -31.49 3.58 -4.44
N ARG A 238 -31.11 4.80 -4.04
CA ARG A 238 -29.70 5.16 -3.91
C ARG A 238 -29.07 4.37 -2.78
N ARG A 239 -27.86 3.90 -3.04
CA ARG A 239 -27.05 3.12 -2.11
C ARG A 239 -25.66 3.73 -2.02
N ALA A 240 -25.09 3.67 -0.82
CA ALA A 240 -23.66 3.85 -0.65
C ALA A 240 -22.95 2.52 -0.83
N ASP A 241 -21.62 2.55 -0.90
CA ASP A 241 -20.85 1.33 -1.02
C ASP A 241 -20.79 0.60 0.33
N TRP A 242 -20.59 1.34 1.42
CA TRP A 242 -20.63 0.80 2.79
C TRP A 242 -21.31 1.73 3.81
N ILE A 243 -21.71 1.16 4.94
CA ILE A 243 -21.99 1.86 6.20
C ILE A 243 -21.22 1.16 7.32
N LEU A 244 -20.54 1.95 8.16
CA LEU A 244 -19.83 1.47 9.36
C LEU A 244 -20.83 1.31 10.52
N GLU A 245 -20.44 0.57 11.57
CA GLU A 245 -21.30 0.32 12.75
C GLU A 245 -21.84 1.57 13.44
N ASP A 246 -21.10 2.69 13.40
CA ASP A 246 -21.52 3.97 13.99
C ASP A 246 -22.51 4.76 13.11
N GLY A 247 -22.87 4.23 11.94
CA GLY A 247 -23.76 4.87 10.98
C GLY A 247 -23.05 5.74 9.94
N THR A 248 -21.71 5.78 9.92
CA THR A 248 -20.94 6.52 8.90
C THR A 248 -21.02 5.83 7.54
N PHE A 249 -21.48 6.56 6.54
CA PHE A 249 -21.51 6.10 5.15
C PHE A 249 -20.13 6.24 4.52
N VAL A 250 -19.74 5.28 3.68
CA VAL A 250 -18.49 5.30 2.93
C VAL A 250 -18.77 5.07 1.44
N GLU A 251 -18.13 5.86 0.60
CA GLU A 251 -18.27 5.82 -0.86
C GLU A 251 -16.89 5.75 -1.52
N MET A 252 -16.74 4.84 -2.48
CA MET A 252 -15.57 4.75 -3.36
C MET A 252 -15.89 5.40 -4.70
N TRP A 253 -15.51 6.67 -4.85
CA TRP A 253 -15.79 7.45 -6.04
C TRP A 253 -14.96 6.98 -7.25
N GLY A 254 -15.63 6.29 -8.18
CA GLY A 254 -15.07 5.96 -9.49
C GLY A 254 -15.07 7.17 -10.44
N MET A 255 -13.98 7.34 -11.19
CA MET A 255 -13.88 8.22 -12.38
C MET A 255 -14.45 9.65 -12.18
N PRO A 256 -13.97 10.44 -11.21
CA PRO A 256 -14.54 11.77 -10.90
C PRO A 256 -14.38 12.82 -12.02
N LYS A 257 -13.57 12.52 -13.05
CA LYS A 257 -13.36 13.41 -14.21
C LYS A 257 -14.43 13.25 -15.30
N ASP A 258 -15.30 12.24 -15.19
CA ASP A 258 -16.47 12.12 -16.05
C ASP A 258 -17.61 12.99 -15.48
N PRO A 259 -18.15 13.96 -16.26
CA PRO A 259 -19.21 14.85 -15.79
C PRO A 259 -20.45 14.13 -15.23
N ALA A 260 -20.82 12.97 -15.77
CA ALA A 260 -21.97 12.21 -15.29
C ALA A 260 -21.70 11.54 -13.94
N TYR A 261 -20.46 11.15 -13.66
CA TYR A 261 -20.04 10.62 -12.37
C TYR A 261 -19.89 11.73 -11.32
N ALA A 262 -19.34 12.87 -11.72
CA ALA A 262 -19.22 14.05 -10.85
C ALA A 262 -20.60 14.51 -10.35
N GLU A 263 -21.62 14.48 -11.21
CA GLU A 263 -22.98 14.82 -10.82
C GLU A 263 -23.57 13.83 -9.80
N LYS A 264 -23.41 12.53 -10.01
CA LYS A 264 -23.87 11.50 -9.05
C LYS A 264 -23.19 11.63 -7.69
N MET A 265 -21.89 11.93 -7.69
CA MET A 265 -21.13 12.20 -6.47
C MET A 265 -21.69 13.44 -5.75
N ARG A 266 -21.91 14.54 -6.49
CA ARG A 266 -22.49 15.78 -5.95
C ARG A 266 -23.86 15.54 -5.32
N GLU A 267 -24.74 14.82 -6.00
CA GLU A 267 -26.07 14.47 -5.48
C GLU A 267 -26.00 13.64 -4.19
N LYS A 268 -25.05 12.70 -4.08
CA LYS A 268 -24.87 11.88 -2.87
C LYS A 268 -24.30 12.68 -1.71
N ILE A 269 -23.36 13.59 -1.97
CA ILE A 269 -22.84 14.54 -0.97
C ILE A 269 -23.97 15.45 -0.48
N GLU A 270 -24.74 16.05 -1.39
CA GLU A 270 -25.88 16.92 -1.05
C GLU A 270 -26.95 16.16 -0.24
N LEU A 271 -27.22 14.90 -0.62
CA LEU A 271 -28.14 14.04 0.12
C LEU A 271 -27.62 13.75 1.55
N ALA A 272 -26.33 13.48 1.72
CA ALA A 272 -25.75 13.29 3.04
C ALA A 272 -25.84 14.56 3.89
N GLU A 273 -25.56 15.74 3.32
CA GLU A 273 -25.68 17.02 4.01
C GLU A 273 -27.11 17.33 4.46
N ARG A 274 -28.10 17.18 3.56
CA ARG A 274 -29.53 17.42 3.86
C ARG A 274 -30.03 16.55 5.01
N HIS A 275 -29.55 15.31 5.08
CA HIS A 275 -29.95 14.32 6.10
C HIS A 275 -28.99 14.25 7.30
N ARG A 276 -27.97 15.12 7.35
CA ARG A 276 -26.95 15.16 8.41
C ARG A 276 -26.26 13.81 8.62
N LEU A 277 -25.97 13.11 7.53
CA LEU A 277 -25.26 11.85 7.54
C LEU A 277 -23.75 12.10 7.61
N SER A 278 -23.04 11.30 8.40
CA SER A 278 -21.58 11.22 8.31
C SER A 278 -21.21 10.49 7.01
N LEU A 279 -20.42 11.12 6.14
CA LEU A 279 -20.02 10.57 4.85
C LEU A 279 -18.50 10.69 4.66
N ILE A 280 -17.85 9.56 4.37
CA ILE A 280 -16.46 9.49 3.93
C ILE A 280 -16.44 9.19 2.44
N GLY A 281 -15.90 10.12 1.65
CA GLY A 281 -15.66 9.93 0.23
C GLY A 281 -14.21 9.51 -0.03
N LEU A 282 -14.01 8.35 -0.63
CA LEU A 282 -12.72 7.81 -1.03
C LEU A 282 -12.53 7.95 -2.54
N THR A 283 -11.29 8.15 -2.96
CA THR A 283 -10.86 8.09 -4.35
C THR A 283 -9.74 7.07 -4.52
N ALA A 284 -9.34 6.78 -5.76
CA ALA A 284 -8.21 5.89 -6.02
C ALA A 284 -6.90 6.34 -5.34
N ALA A 285 -6.73 7.65 -5.10
CA ALA A 285 -5.56 8.20 -4.41
C ALA A 285 -5.57 7.91 -2.90
N ASP A 286 -6.72 7.60 -2.32
CA ASP A 286 -6.90 7.42 -0.88
C ASP A 286 -6.62 5.98 -0.43
N ILE A 287 -6.58 5.01 -1.36
CA ILE A 287 -6.36 3.59 -1.03
C ILE A 287 -5.02 3.34 -0.32
N GLY A 288 -3.97 4.12 -0.64
CA GLY A 288 -2.69 4.02 0.06
C GLY A 288 -2.70 4.63 1.47
N ARG A 289 -3.77 5.31 1.86
CA ARG A 289 -3.91 6.10 3.09
C ARG A 289 -5.08 5.65 3.98
N LEU A 290 -5.60 4.44 3.76
CA LEU A 290 -6.73 3.93 4.53
C LEU A 290 -6.47 3.90 6.04
N ASN A 291 -5.24 3.57 6.46
CA ASN A 291 -4.84 3.65 7.88
C ASN A 291 -5.01 5.07 8.47
N GLU A 292 -4.66 6.12 7.72
CA GLU A 292 -4.82 7.51 8.17
C GLU A 292 -6.29 7.91 8.23
N ILE A 293 -7.05 7.55 7.19
CA ILE A 293 -8.46 7.95 7.03
C ILE A 293 -9.34 7.27 8.08
N PHE A 294 -9.09 5.98 8.31
CA PHE A 294 -9.86 5.15 9.23
C PHE A 294 -9.20 4.98 10.61
N ALA A 295 -8.17 5.77 10.93
CA ALA A 295 -7.55 5.79 12.25
C ALA A 295 -8.54 5.86 13.43
N PRO A 296 -9.68 6.58 13.36
CA PRO A 296 -10.69 6.58 14.43
C PRO A 296 -11.34 5.21 14.71
N TRP A 297 -11.31 4.28 13.75
CA TRP A 297 -11.92 2.94 13.85
C TRP A 297 -10.91 1.82 14.08
N THR A 298 -9.61 2.04 13.81
CA THR A 298 -8.55 1.03 14.01
C THR A 298 -7.98 1.02 15.43
N ALA A 299 -8.25 2.05 16.23
CA ALA A 299 -7.65 2.25 17.56
C ALA A 299 -8.40 1.57 18.72
N LYS A 300 -9.17 0.50 18.49
CA LYS A 300 -9.92 -0.23 19.52
C LYS A 300 -9.32 -1.59 19.84
#